data_AF-A0A9P6JG69-F1
#
_entry.id   AF-A0A9P6JG69-F1
#
_cell.length_a   1.000
_cell.length_b   1.000
_cell.length_c   1.000
_cell.angle_alpha   90.00
_cell.angle_beta   90.00
_cell.angle_gamma   90.00
#
_symmetry.space_group_name_H-M   'P 1'
#
loop_
_entity.id
_entity.type
_entity.pdbx_description
1 polymer ?
#
loop_
_entity_poly.entity_id
_entity_poly.type
_entity_poly.pdbx_seq_one_letter_code
_entity_poly.pdbx_strand_id
1 'polypeptide(L)'
;MFTIFAFRGIDRYVQEYQDSQGLVLDDTDNTSASFLTRNFTAVPTFKVYMINSTSLPLGLDHSLCAIEAVQPVPLTKTNMVLTQTNRTSNLDGSQGRLTLPREPIPAEVGQRRQVLIQSLIPGKEYIAFFVTDVLNQAGAEVMYAMTRFETKRNDNCVLITDLQFCHEVAYAVPVTPISTLPPGGVAPDPMTLQEIKQLYDGFANAVMGNFTNVLGQYDCSKSQYSLIRNCTDCERAYRRWLCSVSIPRCTDTGDVTDPKNLGYIHPEEFQKPDVISNPYLIDRSNGPVVVMRNTTTSRGAIKQSENRLMNPGEYGEVLPCMDLCYDVVQSCPHFLQFSCPAKNMAGNYAWMNMEGYKCNGLGLVPLPSGAASDKSRMMEVVAVVVVGVVILLF
;
A
#
# COMPACT_ATOMS: atom_id res chain seq x y z
N MET A 1 -23.40 29.03 31.47
CA MET A 1 -23.89 27.74 31.99
C MET A 1 -23.94 26.76 30.82
N PHE A 2 -22.78 26.18 30.47
CA PHE A 2 -22.70 25.16 29.41
C PHE A 2 -22.70 23.81 30.11
N THR A 3 -23.85 23.14 30.06
CA THR A 3 -24.02 21.79 30.60
C THR A 3 -23.45 20.81 29.59
N ILE A 4 -22.26 20.29 29.87
CA ILE A 4 -21.71 19.10 29.21
C ILE A 4 -22.57 17.92 29.67
N PHE A 5 -23.47 17.44 28.81
CA PHE A 5 -24.09 16.13 29.00
C PHE A 5 -23.15 15.07 28.41
N ALA A 6 -22.28 14.52 29.25
CA ALA A 6 -21.51 13.33 28.94
C ALA A 6 -21.64 12.33 30.08
N PHE A 7 -22.79 11.63 30.15
CA PHE A 7 -22.87 10.36 30.86
C PHE A 7 -23.86 9.43 30.15
N ARG A 8 -23.31 8.53 29.33
CA ARG A 8 -23.87 7.20 29.10
C ARG A 8 -22.81 6.20 29.57
N GLY A 9 -23.12 5.45 30.63
CA GLY A 9 -22.47 4.20 31.07
C GLY A 9 -20.95 4.22 31.27
N ILE A 10 -20.51 4.24 32.53
CA ILE A 10 -19.10 4.07 32.94
C ILE A 10 -18.71 2.59 32.80
N ASP A 11 -18.48 2.08 31.59
CA ASP A 11 -17.95 0.72 31.41
C ASP A 11 -16.90 0.58 30.29
N ARG A 12 -16.64 1.62 29.48
CA ARG A 12 -15.62 1.58 28.43
C ARG A 12 -14.97 2.95 28.27
N TYR A 13 -13.67 3.03 28.50
CA TYR A 13 -12.88 4.21 28.16
C TYR A 13 -11.63 3.75 27.42
N VAL A 14 -11.23 4.52 26.40
CA VAL A 14 -9.92 4.36 25.79
C VAL A 14 -8.90 4.76 26.84
N GLN A 15 -8.13 3.79 27.33
CA GLN A 15 -7.10 4.01 28.34
C GLN A 15 -5.92 4.81 27.77
N GLU A 16 -5.61 4.58 26.49
CA GLU A 16 -4.43 5.11 25.85
C GLU A 16 -4.66 5.30 24.35
N TYR A 17 -4.17 6.43 23.83
CA TYR A 17 -4.03 6.67 22.39
C TYR A 17 -2.57 6.43 21.99
N GLN A 18 -2.35 5.58 21.00
CA GLN A 18 -1.04 5.25 20.46
C GLN A 18 -0.82 6.01 19.15
N ASP A 19 0.21 6.85 19.10
CA ASP A 19 0.59 7.58 17.87
C ASP A 19 1.12 6.65 16.76
N SER A 20 1.41 5.39 17.11
CA SER A 20 1.75 4.35 16.13
C SER A 20 0.50 3.84 15.39
N GLN A 21 0.65 3.53 14.10
CA GLN A 21 -0.44 2.95 13.32
C GLN A 21 -0.70 1.49 13.70
N GLY A 22 -1.95 1.18 14.04
CA GLY A 22 -2.41 -0.18 14.32
C GLY A 22 -2.88 -0.94 13.09
N LEU A 23 -3.40 -0.21 12.09
CA LEU A 23 -3.76 -0.70 10.76
C LEU A 23 -3.05 0.15 9.70
N VAL A 24 -2.24 -0.48 8.86
CA VAL A 24 -1.64 0.16 7.69
C VAL A 24 -2.44 -0.22 6.47
N LEU A 25 -2.81 0.76 5.66
CA LEU A 25 -3.43 0.53 4.36
C LEU A 25 -2.42 -0.18 3.44
N ASP A 26 -2.80 -1.34 2.92
CA ASP A 26 -2.09 -1.96 1.81
C ASP A 26 -2.43 -1.23 0.50
N ASP A 27 -3.71 -1.28 0.13
CA ASP A 27 -4.30 -0.63 -1.04
C ASP A 27 -5.84 -0.69 -1.00
N THR A 28 -6.46 0.01 -1.94
CA THR A 28 -7.92 0.00 -2.18
C THR A 28 -8.27 -0.51 -3.57
N ASP A 29 -9.49 -0.97 -3.78
CA ASP A 29 -10.15 -0.85 -5.09
C ASP A 29 -11.28 0.20 -5.00
N ASN A 30 -12.27 0.13 -5.88
CA ASN A 30 -13.39 1.07 -5.86
C ASN A 30 -14.40 0.82 -4.73
N THR A 31 -14.46 -0.38 -4.17
CA THR A 31 -15.49 -0.80 -3.20
C THR A 31 -14.94 -1.54 -1.98
N SER A 32 -13.62 -1.71 -1.91
CA SER A 32 -12.93 -2.49 -0.90
C SER A 32 -11.58 -1.87 -0.54
N ALA A 33 -11.08 -2.19 0.64
CA ALA A 33 -9.78 -1.76 1.14
C ALA A 33 -9.10 -2.86 1.95
N SER A 34 -7.82 -3.11 1.68
CA SER A 34 -7.01 -4.06 2.44
C SER A 34 -6.12 -3.32 3.43
N PHE A 35 -6.08 -3.81 4.66
CA PHE A 35 -5.19 -3.33 5.70
C PHE A 35 -4.38 -4.49 6.27
N LEU A 36 -3.20 -4.16 6.75
CA LEU A 36 -2.34 -5.06 7.50
C LEU A 36 -2.22 -4.56 8.93
N THR A 37 -2.48 -5.42 9.90
CA THR A 37 -2.30 -5.06 11.30
C THR A 37 -0.83 -4.92 11.65
N ARG A 38 -0.56 -4.19 12.74
CA ARG A 38 0.68 -4.31 13.48
C ARG A 38 0.94 -5.78 13.88
N ASN A 39 2.20 -6.09 14.09
CA ASN A 39 2.67 -7.35 14.64
C ASN A 39 2.25 -7.49 16.12
N PHE A 40 1.57 -8.59 16.47
CA PHE A 40 1.18 -8.90 17.86
C PHE A 40 1.87 -10.18 18.36
N THR A 41 2.30 -10.18 19.62
CA THR A 41 2.83 -11.38 20.30
C THR A 41 1.75 -12.43 20.55
N ALA A 42 0.53 -12.00 20.83
CA ALA A 42 -0.70 -12.79 20.87
C ALA A 42 -1.82 -11.97 20.24
N VAL A 43 -2.63 -12.55 19.35
CA VAL A 43 -3.64 -11.76 18.62
C VAL A 43 -4.74 -11.29 19.56
N PRO A 44 -4.88 -9.98 19.81
CA PRO A 44 -5.96 -9.46 20.64
C PRO A 44 -7.28 -9.52 19.88
N THR A 45 -8.38 -9.45 20.62
CA THR A 45 -9.65 -8.99 20.06
C THR A 45 -9.51 -7.51 19.69
N PHE A 46 -10.02 -7.14 18.51
CA PHE A 46 -9.96 -5.78 18.02
C PHE A 46 -11.25 -5.40 17.33
N LYS A 47 -11.49 -4.09 17.27
CA LYS A 47 -12.60 -3.43 16.61
C LYS A 47 -12.04 -2.52 15.53
N VAL A 48 -12.74 -2.48 14.41
CA VAL A 48 -12.45 -1.57 13.31
C VAL A 48 -13.68 -0.71 13.06
N TYR A 49 -13.49 0.60 12.99
CA TYR A 49 -14.52 1.55 12.55
C TYR A 49 -14.08 2.16 11.23
N MET A 50 -15.05 2.41 10.35
CA MET A 50 -14.81 2.92 9.00
C MET A 50 -15.77 4.06 8.70
N ILE A 51 -15.29 5.28 8.88
CA ILE A 51 -16.10 6.49 8.88
C ILE A 51 -15.76 7.32 7.64
N ASN A 52 -16.76 7.91 6.99
CA ASN A 52 -16.52 8.85 5.90
C ASN A 52 -15.81 10.11 6.44
N SER A 53 -14.78 10.61 5.76
CA SER A 53 -13.97 11.74 6.24
C SER A 53 -14.79 12.99 6.60
N THR A 54 -15.95 13.20 5.95
CA THR A 54 -16.82 14.36 6.18
C THR A 54 -17.76 14.23 7.37
N SER A 55 -17.85 13.04 7.97
CA SER A 55 -18.86 12.75 9.01
C SER A 55 -18.35 12.92 10.44
N LEU A 56 -17.03 12.98 10.65
CA LEU A 56 -16.44 13.23 11.96
C LEU A 56 -16.13 14.73 12.15
N PRO A 57 -16.61 15.38 13.22
CA PRO A 57 -16.26 16.77 13.50
C PRO A 57 -14.75 16.97 13.70
N LEU A 58 -14.25 18.15 13.32
CA LEU A 58 -12.83 18.50 13.45
C LEU A 58 -12.36 18.42 14.92
N GLY A 59 -11.21 17.77 15.15
CA GLY A 59 -10.58 17.65 16.47
C GLY A 59 -11.16 16.56 17.38
N LEU A 60 -12.07 15.72 16.88
CA LEU A 60 -12.63 14.57 17.62
C LEU A 60 -12.13 13.22 17.12
N ASP A 61 -11.02 13.21 16.38
CA ASP A 61 -10.36 12.03 15.82
C ASP A 61 -9.75 11.10 16.87
N HIS A 62 -9.52 11.57 18.09
CA HIS A 62 -9.05 10.75 19.21
C HIS A 62 -10.18 10.31 20.16
N SER A 63 -11.44 10.63 19.86
CA SER A 63 -12.58 10.32 20.74
C SER A 63 -13.37 9.11 20.24
N LEU A 64 -13.25 7.97 20.93
CA LEU A 64 -14.06 6.79 20.65
C LEU A 64 -15.56 7.08 20.76
N CYS A 65 -16.00 7.92 21.70
CA CYS A 65 -17.39 8.30 21.81
C CYS A 65 -17.90 9.07 20.60
N ALA A 66 -17.07 9.94 19.99
CA ALA A 66 -17.44 10.64 18.76
C ALA A 66 -17.54 9.67 17.57
N ILE A 67 -16.61 8.71 17.49
CA ILE A 67 -16.62 7.63 16.50
C ILE A 67 -17.88 6.78 16.66
N GLU A 68 -18.23 6.36 17.87
CA GLU A 68 -19.43 5.57 18.14
C GLU A 68 -20.74 6.36 17.98
N ALA A 69 -20.70 7.69 18.10
CA ALA A 69 -21.85 8.53 17.75
C ALA A 69 -22.15 8.51 16.24
N VAL A 70 -21.10 8.41 15.40
CA VAL A 70 -21.23 8.34 13.94
C VAL A 70 -21.48 6.90 13.47
N GLN A 71 -20.75 5.94 14.02
CA GLN A 71 -20.87 4.51 13.72
C GLN A 71 -21.01 3.71 15.04
N PRO A 72 -22.26 3.47 15.52
CA PRO A 72 -22.51 2.88 16.84
C PRO A 72 -21.98 1.46 17.07
N VAL A 73 -21.69 0.73 15.99
CA VAL A 73 -21.21 -0.66 16.05
C VAL A 73 -19.97 -0.77 15.17
N PRO A 74 -18.89 -1.42 15.64
CA PRO A 74 -17.73 -1.68 14.79
C PRO A 74 -18.09 -2.56 13.60
N LEU A 75 -17.22 -2.60 12.60
CA LEU A 75 -17.39 -3.47 11.45
C LEU A 75 -17.52 -4.93 11.88
N THR A 76 -18.48 -5.63 11.29
CA THR A 76 -18.75 -7.04 11.53
C THR A 76 -18.21 -7.90 10.39
N LYS A 77 -18.30 -9.22 10.54
CA LYS A 77 -17.89 -10.19 9.51
C LYS A 77 -18.58 -10.01 8.15
N THR A 78 -19.69 -9.27 8.10
CA THR A 78 -20.41 -8.98 6.85
C THR A 78 -19.66 -8.00 5.96
N ASN A 79 -18.97 -7.03 6.56
CA ASN A 79 -18.26 -5.96 5.83
C ASN A 79 -16.74 -6.04 6.01
N MET A 80 -16.26 -7.02 6.78
CA MET A 80 -14.87 -7.20 7.14
C MET A 80 -14.51 -8.68 7.12
N VAL A 81 -13.56 -9.04 6.28
CA VAL A 81 -12.95 -10.38 6.21
C VAL A 81 -11.56 -10.32 6.85
N LEU A 82 -11.28 -11.28 7.71
CA LEU A 82 -10.02 -11.38 8.44
C LEU A 82 -9.26 -12.64 8.00
N THR A 83 -8.04 -12.47 7.50
CA THR A 83 -7.15 -13.56 7.10
C THR A 83 -5.84 -13.48 7.87
N GLN A 84 -5.27 -14.61 8.27
CA GLN A 84 -3.93 -14.64 8.84
C GLN A 84 -2.89 -14.52 7.72
N THR A 85 -1.86 -13.71 7.91
CA THR A 85 -0.84 -13.49 6.88
C THR A 85 0.56 -13.44 7.48
N ASN A 86 1.52 -13.97 6.73
CA ASN A 86 2.95 -13.90 7.05
C ASN A 86 3.64 -12.72 6.31
N ARG A 87 2.86 -11.87 5.63
CA ARG A 87 3.39 -10.69 4.93
C ARG A 87 4.13 -9.78 5.91
N THR A 88 5.28 -9.29 5.45
CA THR A 88 6.08 -8.34 6.23
C THR A 88 5.56 -6.93 6.03
N SER A 89 5.44 -6.18 7.12
CA SER A 89 5.35 -4.73 7.11
C SER A 89 6.44 -4.09 7.96
N ASN A 90 6.96 -2.95 7.50
CA ASN A 90 7.90 -2.08 8.22
C ASN A 90 7.32 -1.46 9.51
N LEU A 91 6.12 -1.88 9.96
CA LEU A 91 5.56 -1.50 11.26
C LEU A 91 6.39 -1.97 12.46
N ASP A 92 7.39 -2.82 12.22
CA ASP A 92 8.32 -3.29 13.24
C ASP A 92 9.51 -2.33 13.44
N GLY A 93 9.46 -1.10 12.88
CA GLY A 93 10.48 -0.07 13.11
C GLY A 93 11.77 -0.27 12.32
N SER A 94 11.80 -1.17 11.33
CA SER A 94 12.88 -1.26 10.35
C SER A 94 12.76 -0.14 9.32
N GLN A 95 13.02 1.10 9.77
CA GLN A 95 13.29 2.19 8.83
C GLN A 95 14.51 1.82 7.98
N GLY A 96 14.33 1.77 6.67
CA GLY A 96 15.42 2.04 5.72
C GLY A 96 16.64 1.12 5.76
N ARG A 97 16.52 -0.17 6.10
CA ARG A 97 17.60 -1.10 5.70
C ARG A 97 17.48 -1.34 4.20
N LEU A 98 18.49 -0.89 3.46
CA LEU A 98 18.78 -1.21 2.05
C LEU A 98 18.84 -2.73 1.76
N THR A 99 18.79 -3.57 2.80
CA THR A 99 18.61 -5.00 2.70
C THR A 99 17.16 -5.34 2.99
N LEU A 100 16.42 -5.82 1.98
CA LEU A 100 15.09 -6.39 2.19
C LEU A 100 15.18 -7.45 3.30
N PRO A 101 14.28 -7.42 4.30
CA PRO A 101 14.33 -8.41 5.37
C PRO A 101 14.18 -9.81 4.78
N ARG A 102 14.89 -10.78 5.39
CA ARG A 102 14.65 -12.20 5.18
C ARG A 102 13.14 -12.44 5.40
N GLU A 103 12.54 -13.29 4.57
CA GLU A 103 11.17 -13.72 4.83
C GLU A 103 11.10 -14.27 6.27
N PRO A 104 10.16 -13.78 7.08
CA PRO A 104 10.02 -14.19 8.45
C PRO A 104 9.96 -15.70 8.58
N ILE A 105 10.74 -16.25 9.50
CA ILE A 105 10.36 -17.54 10.05
C ILE A 105 9.08 -17.26 10.87
N PRO A 106 7.98 -18.03 10.71
CA PRO A 106 6.72 -17.77 11.43
C PRO A 106 6.85 -17.72 12.96
N ALA A 107 7.96 -18.21 13.51
CA ALA A 107 8.29 -18.15 14.93
C ALA A 107 8.93 -16.81 15.37
N GLU A 108 9.51 -16.03 14.46
CA GLU A 108 10.25 -14.79 14.75
C GLU A 108 9.42 -13.52 14.49
N VAL A 109 8.35 -13.62 13.71
CA VAL A 109 7.42 -12.52 13.44
C VAL A 109 6.09 -12.92 14.04
N GLY A 110 5.67 -12.18 15.06
CA GLY A 110 4.38 -12.40 15.69
C GLY A 110 3.21 -12.33 14.69
N GLN A 111 2.02 -12.63 15.20
CA GLN A 111 0.87 -12.91 14.36
C GLN A 111 0.28 -11.61 13.80
N ARG A 112 0.26 -11.47 12.48
CA ARG A 112 -0.43 -10.39 11.75
C ARG A 112 -1.73 -10.88 11.14
N ARG A 113 -2.68 -9.95 11.00
CA ARG A 113 -3.91 -10.17 10.26
C ARG A 113 -4.03 -9.20 9.10
N GLN A 114 -4.50 -9.73 7.99
CA GLN A 114 -5.03 -8.96 6.89
C GLN A 114 -6.51 -8.69 7.16
N VAL A 115 -6.89 -7.42 7.04
CA VAL A 115 -8.26 -6.93 7.24
C VAL A 115 -8.75 -6.41 5.90
N LEU A 116 -9.60 -7.18 5.23
CA LEU A 116 -10.25 -6.78 3.99
C LEU A 116 -11.63 -6.20 4.31
N ILE A 117 -11.83 -4.93 4.01
CA ILE A 117 -13.09 -4.22 4.20
C ILE A 117 -13.79 -4.11 2.86
N GLN A 118 -15.11 -4.32 2.84
CA GLN A 118 -15.92 -4.37 1.62
C GLN A 118 -17.11 -3.41 1.74
N SER A 119 -17.84 -3.24 0.63
CA SER A 119 -19.03 -2.39 0.53
C SER A 119 -18.76 -0.90 0.75
N LEU A 120 -17.57 -0.45 0.35
CA LEU A 120 -17.21 0.97 0.28
C LEU A 120 -17.76 1.60 -1.00
N ILE A 121 -17.82 2.93 -1.02
CA ILE A 121 -18.32 3.70 -2.16
C ILE A 121 -17.13 4.16 -3.00
N PRO A 122 -17.18 4.08 -4.35
CA PRO A 122 -16.12 4.56 -5.22
C PRO A 122 -15.82 6.06 -5.07
N GLY A 123 -14.53 6.43 -5.13
CA GLY A 123 -14.07 7.82 -5.05
C GLY A 123 -14.42 8.54 -3.75
N LYS A 124 -14.51 7.80 -2.64
CA LYS A 124 -14.84 8.37 -1.32
C LYS A 124 -13.67 8.25 -0.38
N GLU A 125 -13.49 9.31 0.39
CA GLU A 125 -12.53 9.37 1.48
C GLU A 125 -13.11 8.75 2.75
N TYR A 126 -12.30 7.91 3.37
CA TYR A 126 -12.60 7.23 4.62
C TYR A 126 -11.48 7.41 5.63
N ILE A 127 -11.85 7.24 6.90
CA ILE A 127 -10.97 7.19 8.05
C ILE A 127 -11.18 5.84 8.72
N ALA A 128 -10.13 5.03 8.74
CA ALA A 128 -10.09 3.77 9.45
C ALA A 128 -9.58 3.99 10.87
N PHE A 129 -10.36 3.54 11.85
CA PHE A 129 -9.95 3.52 13.26
C PHE A 129 -9.74 2.09 13.72
N PHE A 130 -8.68 1.87 14.47
CA PHE A 130 -8.31 0.58 15.02
C PHE A 130 -8.22 0.63 16.53
N VAL A 131 -9.00 -0.21 17.20
CA VAL A 131 -9.08 -0.28 18.65
C VAL A 131 -8.87 -1.72 19.10
N THR A 132 -8.00 -1.94 20.07
CA THR A 132 -7.73 -3.28 20.63
C THR A 132 -8.10 -3.31 22.10
N ASP A 133 -8.54 -4.47 22.58
CA ASP A 133 -8.66 -4.69 24.02
C ASP A 133 -7.26 -4.89 24.64
N VAL A 134 -7.04 -4.38 25.86
CA VAL A 134 -5.81 -4.66 26.62
C VAL A 134 -5.86 -6.08 27.17
N LEU A 135 -4.84 -6.87 26.84
CA LEU A 135 -4.73 -8.24 27.35
C LEU A 135 -4.76 -8.23 28.89
N ASN A 136 -5.64 -9.05 29.47
CA ASN A 136 -5.83 -9.22 30.91
C ASN A 136 -6.38 -8.00 31.67
N GLN A 137 -6.96 -7.01 30.99
CA GLN A 137 -7.70 -5.91 31.62
C GLN A 137 -9.06 -5.72 30.95
N ALA A 138 -10.11 -6.24 31.58
CA ALA A 138 -11.47 -6.10 31.05
C ALA A 138 -11.91 -4.63 31.04
N GLY A 139 -12.39 -4.14 29.89
CA GLY A 139 -12.90 -2.78 29.72
C GLY A 139 -11.84 -1.72 29.37
N ALA A 140 -10.57 -2.11 29.31
CA ALA A 140 -9.47 -1.25 28.88
C ALA A 140 -9.26 -1.39 27.36
N GLU A 141 -9.44 -0.28 26.63
CA GLU A 141 -9.30 -0.24 25.18
C GLU A 141 -8.14 0.69 24.78
N VAL A 142 -7.34 0.29 23.79
CA VAL A 142 -6.24 1.09 23.23
C VAL A 142 -6.62 1.47 21.81
N MET A 143 -6.58 2.77 21.52
CA MET A 143 -6.84 3.31 20.20
C MET A 143 -5.53 3.65 19.52
N TYR A 144 -5.39 3.26 18.26
CA TYR A 144 -4.19 3.56 17.47
C TYR A 144 -4.43 4.72 16.52
N ALA A 145 -3.33 5.27 16.00
CA ALA A 145 -3.38 6.30 14.98
C ALA A 145 -4.25 5.86 13.79
N MET A 146 -5.17 6.75 13.42
CA MET A 146 -6.11 6.55 12.32
C MET A 146 -5.42 6.51 10.95
N THR A 147 -6.06 5.87 9.99
CA THR A 147 -5.56 5.79 8.61
C THR A 147 -6.58 6.41 7.67
N ARG A 148 -6.19 7.49 6.98
CA ARG A 148 -7.00 8.18 5.97
C ARG A 148 -6.70 7.61 4.58
N PHE A 149 -7.72 7.41 3.76
CA PHE A 149 -7.55 6.90 2.40
C PHE A 149 -8.76 7.22 1.52
N GLU A 150 -8.57 7.18 0.19
CA GLU A 150 -9.64 7.28 -0.81
C GLU A 150 -9.78 5.93 -1.54
N THR A 151 -11.02 5.50 -1.77
CA THR A 151 -11.30 4.38 -2.68
C THR A 151 -11.10 4.81 -4.12
N LYS A 152 -10.72 3.86 -4.98
CA LYS A 152 -10.58 4.15 -6.42
C LYS A 152 -11.92 4.54 -7.03
N ARG A 153 -11.88 5.30 -8.11
CA ARG A 153 -13.06 5.81 -8.82
C ARG A 153 -13.55 4.83 -9.86
N ASN A 154 -12.61 4.21 -10.57
CA ASN A 154 -12.90 3.27 -11.63
C ASN A 154 -12.86 1.82 -11.14
N ASP A 155 -13.61 0.96 -11.81
CA ASP A 155 -13.76 -0.47 -11.52
C ASP A 155 -12.83 -1.36 -12.36
N ASN A 156 -11.81 -0.77 -12.98
CA ASN A 156 -10.77 -1.47 -13.73
C ASN A 156 -9.52 -1.77 -12.88
N CYS A 157 -9.53 -1.41 -11.60
CA CYS A 157 -8.52 -1.80 -10.63
C CYS A 157 -9.19 -2.67 -9.55
N VAL A 158 -8.84 -3.95 -9.46
CA VAL A 158 -9.44 -4.89 -8.50
C VAL A 158 -8.42 -5.33 -7.45
N LEU A 159 -8.79 -5.25 -6.18
CA LEU A 159 -7.94 -5.64 -5.07
C LEU A 159 -7.76 -7.16 -5.00
N ILE A 160 -6.53 -7.64 -5.15
CA ILE A 160 -6.19 -9.06 -4.96
C ILE A 160 -5.28 -9.24 -3.76
N THR A 161 -5.51 -10.32 -3.01
CA THR A 161 -4.81 -10.70 -1.78
C THR A 161 -4.64 -12.21 -1.72
N ASP A 162 -3.85 -12.70 -0.77
CA ASP A 162 -3.75 -14.14 -0.44
C ASP A 162 -3.38 -15.03 -1.64
N LEU A 163 -2.49 -14.52 -2.50
CA LEU A 163 -1.94 -15.29 -3.62
C LEU A 163 -1.05 -16.43 -3.11
N GLN A 164 -1.01 -17.54 -3.84
CA GLN A 164 -0.27 -18.73 -3.42
C GLN A 164 1.23 -18.59 -3.70
N PHE A 165 1.59 -18.06 -4.87
CA PHE A 165 2.99 -17.89 -5.26
C PHE A 165 3.50 -16.50 -4.84
N CYS A 166 2.86 -15.43 -5.30
CA CYS A 166 3.15 -14.03 -5.01
C CYS A 166 2.51 -13.55 -3.70
N HIS A 167 2.76 -14.27 -2.60
CA HIS A 167 2.12 -14.06 -1.30
C HIS A 167 2.32 -12.66 -0.68
N GLU A 168 3.27 -11.85 -1.17
CA GLU A 168 3.49 -10.48 -0.70
C GLU A 168 2.56 -9.44 -1.36
N VAL A 169 1.86 -9.81 -2.43
CA VAL A 169 0.93 -8.95 -3.16
C VAL A 169 -0.38 -8.81 -2.37
N ALA A 170 -0.73 -7.56 -2.06
CA ALA A 170 -2.07 -7.19 -1.60
C ALA A 170 -2.43 -5.79 -2.10
N TYR A 171 -2.52 -5.63 -3.41
CA TYR A 171 -2.86 -4.35 -4.01
C TYR A 171 -3.81 -4.54 -5.18
N ALA A 172 -4.38 -3.43 -5.66
CA ALA A 172 -5.26 -3.49 -6.82
C ALA A 172 -4.48 -3.75 -8.09
N VAL A 173 -5.01 -4.63 -8.94
CA VAL A 173 -4.43 -4.99 -10.24
C VAL A 173 -5.37 -4.57 -11.36
N PRO A 174 -4.82 -4.21 -12.53
CA PRO A 174 -5.62 -3.74 -13.64
C PRO A 174 -6.38 -4.91 -14.28
N VAL A 175 -7.70 -4.81 -14.37
CA VAL A 175 -8.55 -5.83 -15.02
C VAL A 175 -9.56 -5.14 -15.90
N THR A 176 -10.19 -5.90 -16.80
CA THR A 176 -11.34 -5.41 -17.55
C THR A 176 -12.37 -4.79 -16.59
N PRO A 177 -12.86 -3.56 -16.85
CA PRO A 177 -13.83 -2.90 -15.99
C PRO A 177 -14.96 -3.85 -15.59
N ILE A 178 -15.13 -4.11 -14.29
CA ILE A 178 -16.03 -5.17 -13.81
C ILE A 178 -17.48 -4.94 -14.23
N SER A 179 -17.92 -3.68 -14.31
CA SER A 179 -19.23 -3.27 -14.83
C SER A 179 -19.47 -3.69 -16.28
N THR A 180 -18.41 -3.96 -17.05
CA THR A 180 -18.50 -4.42 -18.44
C THR A 180 -18.51 -5.95 -18.58
N LEU A 181 -18.16 -6.68 -17.52
CA LEU A 181 -18.17 -8.15 -17.52
C LEU A 181 -19.57 -8.68 -17.22
N PRO A 182 -20.08 -9.73 -17.88
CA PRO A 182 -21.36 -10.34 -17.52
C PRO A 182 -21.26 -11.06 -16.16
N PRO A 183 -22.20 -10.86 -15.20
CA PRO A 183 -23.38 -9.99 -15.21
C PRO A 183 -23.17 -8.63 -14.50
N GLY A 184 -22.53 -7.66 -15.17
CA GLY A 184 -22.50 -6.21 -14.90
C GLY A 184 -22.27 -5.71 -13.47
N GLY A 185 -21.49 -6.41 -12.65
CA GLY A 185 -21.35 -6.10 -11.21
C GLY A 185 -20.46 -4.89 -10.89
N VAL A 186 -20.59 -4.35 -9.67
CA VAL A 186 -19.73 -3.27 -9.12
C VAL A 186 -18.48 -3.83 -8.42
N ALA A 187 -18.49 -5.14 -8.13
CA ALA A 187 -17.39 -5.92 -7.59
C ALA A 187 -17.36 -7.30 -8.27
N PRO A 188 -16.18 -7.92 -8.46
CA PRO A 188 -16.10 -9.24 -9.07
C PRO A 188 -16.76 -10.25 -8.13
N ASP A 189 -17.56 -11.17 -8.69
CA ASP A 189 -18.02 -12.32 -7.92
C ASP A 189 -16.81 -13.18 -7.48
N PRO A 190 -16.96 -14.03 -6.45
CA PRO A 190 -15.84 -14.82 -5.92
C PRO A 190 -15.13 -15.70 -6.94
N MET A 191 -15.85 -16.22 -7.95
CA MET A 191 -15.26 -17.04 -9.01
C MET A 191 -14.43 -16.18 -9.97
N THR A 192 -14.95 -15.02 -10.37
CA THR A 192 -14.21 -14.06 -11.19
C THR A 192 -12.96 -13.56 -10.46
N LEU A 193 -13.06 -13.24 -9.17
CA LEU A 193 -11.90 -12.84 -8.38
C LEU A 193 -10.85 -13.96 -8.32
N GLN A 194 -11.28 -15.21 -8.17
CA GLN A 194 -10.36 -16.36 -8.19
C GLN A 194 -9.68 -16.54 -9.55
N GLU A 195 -10.39 -16.32 -10.66
CA GLU A 195 -9.82 -16.37 -12.01
C GLU A 195 -8.78 -15.26 -12.21
N ILE A 196 -9.07 -14.02 -11.77
CA ILE A 196 -8.11 -12.90 -11.79
C ILE A 196 -6.84 -13.25 -11.01
N LYS A 197 -6.99 -13.78 -9.78
CA LYS A 197 -5.86 -14.23 -8.95
C LYS A 197 -5.03 -15.29 -9.68
N GLN A 198 -5.67 -16.29 -10.28
CA GLN A 198 -5.00 -17.37 -11.01
C GLN A 198 -4.24 -16.88 -12.24
N LEU A 199 -4.79 -15.93 -12.99
CA LEU A 199 -4.13 -15.38 -14.18
C LEU A 199 -2.83 -14.65 -13.83
N TYR A 200 -2.85 -13.80 -12.81
CA TYR A 200 -1.66 -13.09 -12.35
C TYR A 200 -0.65 -14.01 -11.66
N ASP A 201 -1.10 -14.75 -10.65
CA ASP A 201 -0.24 -15.58 -9.82
C ASP A 201 0.31 -16.78 -10.62
N GLY A 202 -0.51 -17.37 -11.48
CA GLY A 202 -0.13 -18.46 -12.38
C GLY A 202 0.89 -18.02 -13.43
N PHE A 203 0.75 -16.81 -13.99
CA PHE A 203 1.75 -16.25 -14.91
C PHE A 203 3.10 -16.08 -14.23
N ALA A 204 3.13 -15.45 -13.05
CA ALA A 204 4.37 -15.26 -12.29
C ALA A 204 5.00 -16.60 -11.90
N ASN A 205 4.20 -17.57 -11.44
CA ASN A 205 4.69 -18.89 -11.08
C ASN A 205 5.28 -19.66 -12.28
N ALA A 206 4.66 -19.55 -13.45
CA ALA A 206 5.17 -20.17 -14.68
C ALA A 206 6.54 -19.60 -15.08
N VAL A 207 6.72 -18.27 -14.98
CA VAL A 207 8.01 -17.63 -15.27
C VAL A 207 9.07 -18.02 -14.24
N MET A 208 8.70 -18.18 -12.97
CA MET A 208 9.60 -18.65 -11.91
C MET A 208 10.14 -20.06 -12.20
N GLY A 209 9.33 -20.96 -12.75
CA GLY A 209 9.77 -22.34 -13.05
C GLY A 209 11.00 -22.40 -13.97
N ASN A 210 11.08 -21.48 -14.95
CA ASN A 210 12.26 -21.38 -15.82
C ASN A 210 13.50 -20.93 -15.03
N PHE A 211 13.34 -19.96 -14.14
CA PHE A 211 14.43 -19.46 -13.31
C PHE A 211 14.96 -20.52 -12.34
N THR A 212 14.08 -21.24 -11.65
CA THR A 212 14.48 -22.29 -10.71
C THR A 212 15.20 -23.44 -11.41
N ASN A 213 14.84 -23.75 -12.65
CA ASN A 213 15.55 -24.75 -13.46
C ASN A 213 16.99 -24.31 -13.78
N VAL A 214 17.21 -23.02 -14.06
CA VAL A 214 18.56 -22.48 -14.30
C VAL A 214 19.35 -22.40 -13.01
N LEU A 215 18.76 -21.90 -11.92
CA LEU A 215 19.41 -21.85 -10.62
C LEU A 215 19.77 -23.24 -10.11
N GLY A 216 18.93 -24.26 -10.36
CA GLY A 216 19.17 -25.65 -9.99
C GLY A 216 20.38 -26.30 -10.68
N GLN A 217 20.94 -25.69 -11.72
CA GLN A 217 22.22 -26.13 -12.30
C GLN A 217 23.41 -25.80 -11.40
N TYR A 218 23.23 -24.89 -10.45
CA TYR A 218 24.21 -24.54 -9.43
C TYR A 218 24.02 -25.41 -8.20
N ASP A 219 25.09 -26.06 -7.74
CA ASP A 219 25.04 -26.89 -6.53
C ASP A 219 24.97 -26.00 -5.27
N CYS A 220 23.75 -25.61 -4.89
CA CYS A 220 23.45 -24.80 -3.71
C CYS A 220 23.90 -25.42 -2.39
N SER A 221 24.18 -26.74 -2.36
CA SER A 221 24.60 -27.44 -1.15
C SER A 221 26.10 -27.41 -0.91
N LYS A 222 26.90 -27.26 -1.99
CA LYS A 222 28.37 -27.30 -1.92
C LYS A 222 29.06 -26.03 -2.38
N SER A 223 28.42 -25.26 -3.26
CA SER A 223 29.03 -24.10 -3.90
C SER A 223 28.59 -22.82 -3.20
N GLN A 224 29.56 -22.05 -2.69
CA GLN A 224 29.30 -20.76 -2.06
C GLN A 224 29.62 -19.60 -3.01
N TYR A 225 28.60 -18.84 -3.43
CA TYR A 225 28.78 -17.64 -4.24
C TYR A 225 28.75 -16.35 -3.40
N SER A 226 28.32 -16.44 -2.14
CA SER A 226 28.23 -15.31 -1.21
C SER A 226 28.42 -15.78 0.23
N LEU A 227 29.02 -14.92 1.06
CA LEU A 227 29.17 -15.15 2.50
C LEU A 227 27.88 -14.91 3.29
N ILE A 228 26.94 -14.17 2.71
CA ILE A 228 25.74 -13.67 3.40
C ILE A 228 24.43 -14.02 2.67
N ARG A 229 24.48 -14.59 1.46
CA ARG A 229 23.32 -15.00 0.66
C ARG A 229 23.47 -16.44 0.22
N ASN A 230 22.35 -17.15 0.12
CA ASN A 230 22.25 -18.51 -0.39
C ASN A 230 21.14 -18.62 -1.44
N CYS A 231 21.00 -19.78 -2.09
CA CYS A 231 20.01 -19.97 -3.15
C CYS A 231 18.58 -19.65 -2.73
N THR A 232 18.20 -19.89 -1.48
CA THR A 232 16.88 -19.50 -0.96
C THR A 232 16.70 -17.98 -0.96
N ASP A 233 17.73 -17.20 -0.64
CA ASP A 233 17.67 -15.75 -0.73
C ASP A 233 17.59 -15.28 -2.19
N CYS A 234 18.34 -15.91 -3.10
CA CYS A 234 18.25 -15.64 -4.54
C CYS A 234 16.85 -15.91 -5.10
N GLU A 235 16.27 -17.08 -4.81
CA GLU A 235 14.90 -17.43 -5.23
C GLU A 235 13.86 -16.46 -4.68
N ARG A 236 14.02 -16.04 -3.41
CA ARG A 236 13.14 -15.05 -2.79
C ARG A 236 13.25 -13.69 -3.46
N ALA A 237 14.48 -13.20 -3.67
CA ALA A 237 14.74 -11.92 -4.32
C ALA A 237 14.14 -11.91 -5.74
N TYR A 238 14.39 -12.97 -6.51
CA TYR A 238 13.85 -13.11 -7.86
C TYR A 238 12.32 -13.19 -7.86
N ARG A 239 11.71 -13.93 -6.93
CA ARG A 239 10.25 -13.98 -6.76
C ARG A 239 9.67 -12.60 -6.49
N ARG A 240 10.21 -11.85 -5.53
CA ARG A 240 9.74 -10.49 -5.21
C ARG A 240 9.84 -9.56 -6.41
N TRP A 241 10.97 -9.55 -7.09
CA TRP A 241 11.15 -8.78 -8.31
C TRP A 241 10.15 -9.20 -9.39
N LEU A 242 10.03 -10.50 -9.67
CA LEU A 242 9.13 -11.06 -10.67
C LEU A 242 7.67 -10.67 -10.38
N CYS A 243 7.19 -10.87 -9.15
CA CYS A 243 5.83 -10.50 -8.76
C CYS A 243 5.59 -9.00 -8.94
N SER A 244 6.54 -8.14 -8.56
CA SER A 244 6.40 -6.67 -8.72
C SER A 244 6.33 -6.25 -10.19
N VAL A 245 7.14 -6.85 -11.08
CA VAL A 245 7.17 -6.46 -12.50
C VAL A 245 6.09 -7.12 -13.36
N SER A 246 5.55 -8.26 -12.92
CA SER A 246 4.53 -9.04 -13.65
C SER A 246 3.11 -8.82 -13.16
N ILE A 247 2.93 -8.30 -11.95
CA ILE A 247 1.63 -7.96 -11.38
C ILE A 247 1.60 -6.44 -11.18
N PRO A 248 1.05 -5.66 -12.13
CA PRO A 248 1.01 -4.21 -12.03
C PRO A 248 0.17 -3.75 -10.83
N ARG A 249 0.67 -2.79 -10.06
CA ARG A 249 -0.14 -2.08 -9.06
C ARG A 249 -0.92 -0.96 -9.75
N CYS A 250 -2.23 -1.13 -9.79
CA CYS A 250 -3.20 -0.28 -10.48
C CYS A 250 -3.63 0.90 -9.62
N THR A 251 -3.90 2.04 -10.27
CA THR A 251 -4.52 3.22 -9.69
C THR A 251 -5.31 3.99 -10.75
N ASP A 252 -6.08 5.00 -10.33
CA ASP A 252 -6.86 5.80 -11.28
C ASP A 252 -5.96 6.62 -12.20
N THR A 253 -6.45 6.91 -13.40
CA THR A 253 -5.75 7.79 -14.36
C THR A 253 -5.56 9.22 -13.82
N GLY A 254 -6.40 9.64 -12.87
CA GLY A 254 -6.26 10.92 -12.16
C GLY A 254 -5.03 11.00 -11.26
N ASP A 255 -4.46 9.86 -10.86
CA ASP A 255 -3.28 9.81 -9.99
C ASP A 255 -1.96 9.83 -10.77
N VAL A 256 -2.01 9.92 -12.10
CA VAL A 256 -0.82 9.91 -12.96
C VAL A 256 0.04 11.14 -12.66
N THR A 257 1.16 10.90 -11.97
CA THR A 257 2.12 11.94 -11.59
C THR A 257 3.18 12.18 -12.68
N ASP A 258 3.33 11.27 -13.63
CA ASP A 258 4.23 11.41 -14.77
C ASP A 258 3.57 10.95 -16.08
N PRO A 259 2.85 11.85 -16.78
CA PRO A 259 2.22 11.52 -18.05
C PRO A 259 3.24 11.30 -19.19
N LYS A 260 4.52 11.64 -18.98
CA LYS A 260 5.58 11.53 -19.99
C LYS A 260 6.51 10.32 -19.75
N ASN A 261 6.24 9.48 -18.74
CA ASN A 261 7.01 8.25 -18.46
C ASN A 261 8.53 8.49 -18.25
N LEU A 262 8.91 9.57 -17.55
CA LEU A 262 10.31 9.96 -17.38
C LEU A 262 10.97 9.44 -16.09
N GLY A 263 10.30 8.55 -15.35
CA GLY A 263 10.76 7.83 -14.16
C GLY A 263 12.19 8.14 -13.70
N TYR A 264 12.33 9.11 -12.78
CA TYR A 264 13.51 9.50 -11.99
C TYR A 264 14.91 9.35 -12.62
N ILE A 265 15.57 10.49 -12.81
CA ILE A 265 16.99 10.62 -13.19
C ILE A 265 17.89 10.44 -11.94
N HIS A 266 19.03 9.77 -12.08
CA HIS A 266 19.99 9.51 -10.99
C HIS A 266 20.47 10.82 -10.31
N PRO A 267 20.67 10.87 -8.98
CA PRO A 267 21.14 12.07 -8.27
C PRO A 267 22.46 12.65 -8.81
N GLU A 268 23.31 11.81 -9.41
CA GLU A 268 24.61 12.23 -9.96
C GLU A 268 24.48 13.08 -11.24
N GLU A 269 23.34 13.05 -11.93
CA GLU A 269 23.09 13.89 -13.10
C GLU A 269 22.67 15.33 -12.71
N PHE A 270 22.43 15.62 -11.43
CA PHE A 270 22.14 16.98 -10.92
C PHE A 270 23.33 17.93 -10.98
N GLN A 271 24.53 17.45 -11.25
CA GLN A 271 25.75 18.28 -11.24
C GLN A 271 26.06 18.97 -12.57
N LYS A 272 25.18 18.93 -13.58
CA LYS A 272 25.34 19.70 -14.83
C LYS A 272 24.41 20.93 -14.86
N PRO A 273 24.94 22.15 -14.63
CA PRO A 273 24.10 23.35 -14.46
C PRO A 273 23.55 23.94 -15.77
N ASP A 274 24.07 23.58 -16.94
CA ASP A 274 24.01 24.49 -18.11
C ASP A 274 23.04 24.12 -19.23
N VAL A 275 22.07 23.22 -19.04
CA VAL A 275 21.13 22.91 -20.13
C VAL A 275 19.69 22.77 -19.62
N ILE A 276 18.97 23.88 -19.82
CA ILE A 276 17.50 24.00 -19.92
C ILE A 276 16.75 24.15 -18.60
N SER A 277 16.03 25.28 -18.51
CA SER A 277 14.90 25.58 -17.63
C SER A 277 14.12 24.33 -17.28
N ASN A 278 14.43 23.75 -16.14
CA ASN A 278 14.01 22.43 -15.74
C ASN A 278 12.59 22.48 -15.15
N PRO A 279 11.55 21.94 -15.80
CA PRO A 279 10.22 21.81 -15.20
C PRO A 279 10.15 20.65 -14.18
N TYR A 280 11.26 19.98 -13.89
CA TYR A 280 11.42 18.88 -12.92
C TYR A 280 11.72 19.35 -11.49
N LEU A 281 11.64 20.65 -11.21
CA LEU A 281 11.56 21.21 -9.86
C LEU A 281 10.10 21.56 -9.48
N ILE A 282 9.15 20.70 -9.85
CA ILE A 282 7.87 20.73 -9.13
C ILE A 282 8.14 20.03 -7.79
N ASP A 283 8.06 20.80 -6.73
CA ASP A 283 7.83 20.36 -5.36
C ASP A 283 6.73 19.28 -5.35
N ARG A 284 7.13 18.01 -5.43
CA ARG A 284 6.24 16.83 -5.47
C ARG A 284 6.24 16.20 -4.09
N SER A 285 5.52 16.85 -3.18
CA SER A 285 5.24 16.35 -1.83
C SER A 285 4.58 14.96 -1.88
N ASN A 286 5.33 13.94 -1.44
CA ASN A 286 4.87 12.72 -0.74
C ASN A 286 4.02 11.65 -1.47
N GLY A 287 4.25 11.33 -2.75
CA GLY A 287 3.49 10.26 -3.44
C GLY A 287 4.26 9.34 -4.42
N PRO A 288 3.67 8.18 -4.81
CA PRO A 288 4.24 7.24 -5.78
C PRO A 288 4.45 7.84 -7.17
N VAL A 289 5.44 7.33 -7.92
CA VAL A 289 5.57 7.58 -9.36
C VAL A 289 4.56 6.69 -10.08
N VAL A 290 3.57 7.35 -10.67
CA VAL A 290 2.47 6.72 -11.38
C VAL A 290 2.56 7.12 -12.85
N VAL A 291 2.50 6.13 -13.71
CA VAL A 291 2.51 6.34 -15.16
C VAL A 291 1.23 5.83 -15.80
N MET A 292 0.83 6.45 -16.91
CA MET A 292 -0.31 5.98 -17.66
C MET A 292 0.03 4.72 -18.46
N ARG A 293 -0.84 3.73 -18.40
CA ARG A 293 -0.77 2.48 -19.17
C ARG A 293 -2.11 2.18 -19.81
N ASN A 294 -2.07 1.40 -20.89
CA ASN A 294 -3.23 0.75 -21.48
C ASN A 294 -2.94 -0.74 -21.70
N THR A 295 -3.90 -1.49 -22.25
CA THR A 295 -3.78 -2.93 -22.53
C THR A 295 -2.52 -3.29 -23.32
N THR A 296 -2.11 -2.46 -24.29
CA THR A 296 -0.93 -2.73 -25.14
C THR A 296 0.41 -2.41 -24.46
N THR A 297 0.42 -1.45 -23.52
CA THR A 297 1.62 -1.03 -22.81
C THR A 297 1.74 -1.67 -21.43
N SER A 298 0.73 -2.41 -20.98
CA SER A 298 0.72 -3.10 -19.68
C SER A 298 1.80 -4.17 -19.59
N ARG A 299 2.14 -4.56 -18.36
CA ARG A 299 3.14 -5.60 -18.07
C ARG A 299 2.47 -6.92 -17.65
N GLY A 300 3.29 -7.97 -17.66
CA GLY A 300 2.95 -9.28 -17.13
C GLY A 300 1.74 -9.93 -17.80
N ALA A 301 0.83 -10.48 -16.99
CA ALA A 301 -0.31 -11.27 -17.47
C ALA A 301 -1.20 -10.50 -18.47
N ILE A 302 -1.37 -9.18 -18.29
CA ILE A 302 -2.17 -8.35 -19.20
C ILE A 302 -1.62 -8.35 -20.62
N LYS A 303 -0.30 -8.19 -20.76
CA LYS A 303 0.36 -8.14 -22.07
C LYS A 303 0.20 -9.43 -22.88
N GLN A 304 -0.04 -10.55 -22.20
CA GLN A 304 -0.10 -11.88 -22.80
C GLN A 304 -1.53 -12.34 -23.08
N SER A 305 -2.55 -11.51 -22.80
CA SER A 305 -3.91 -12.01 -22.68
C SER A 305 -4.78 -11.78 -23.91
N GLU A 306 -5.30 -12.88 -24.47
CA GLU A 306 -6.57 -12.90 -25.22
C GLU A 306 -7.78 -13.07 -24.27
N ASN A 307 -7.54 -13.03 -22.94
CA ASN A 307 -8.56 -13.26 -21.92
C ASN A 307 -9.43 -11.99 -21.73
N ARG A 308 -10.75 -12.20 -21.74
CA ARG A 308 -11.77 -11.15 -21.51
C ARG A 308 -11.62 -10.37 -20.21
N LEU A 309 -10.93 -10.93 -19.20
CA LEU A 309 -10.72 -10.31 -17.88
C LEU A 309 -9.52 -9.35 -17.83
N MET A 310 -8.67 -9.35 -18.87
CA MET A 310 -7.37 -8.71 -18.84
C MET A 310 -7.24 -7.59 -19.90
N ASN A 311 -8.31 -6.80 -20.04
CA ASN A 311 -8.37 -5.62 -20.90
C ASN A 311 -8.80 -4.38 -20.10
N PRO A 312 -7.90 -3.80 -19.29
CA PRO A 312 -8.25 -2.74 -18.33
C PRO A 312 -8.60 -1.38 -18.94
N GLY A 313 -8.42 -1.20 -20.25
CA GLY A 313 -8.42 0.14 -20.84
C GLY A 313 -7.25 0.95 -20.29
N GLU A 314 -7.46 2.24 -20.08
CA GLU A 314 -6.46 3.14 -19.49
C GLU A 314 -6.48 3.08 -17.96
N TYR A 315 -5.31 2.99 -17.35
CA TYR A 315 -5.14 3.04 -15.89
C TYR A 315 -3.80 3.67 -15.52
N GLY A 316 -3.66 4.09 -14.26
CA GLY A 316 -2.39 4.48 -13.68
C GLY A 316 -1.64 3.27 -13.13
N GLU A 317 -0.36 3.11 -13.44
CA GLU A 317 0.49 2.07 -12.88
C GLU A 317 1.53 2.66 -11.93
N VAL A 318 1.53 2.21 -10.68
CA VAL A 318 2.61 2.47 -9.72
C VAL A 318 3.82 1.62 -10.11
N LEU A 319 4.94 2.28 -10.45
CA LEU A 319 6.10 1.57 -11.00
C LEU A 319 6.80 0.67 -9.98
N PRO A 320 7.26 -0.54 -10.35
CA PRO A 320 8.14 -1.39 -9.54
C PRO A 320 9.35 -0.64 -8.99
N CYS A 321 9.74 -0.98 -7.76
CA CYS A 321 10.98 -0.45 -7.20
C CYS A 321 12.20 -1.05 -7.89
N MET A 322 13.12 -0.20 -8.34
CA MET A 322 14.41 -0.61 -8.91
C MET A 322 15.24 -1.42 -7.91
N ASP A 323 15.10 -1.13 -6.62
CA ASP A 323 15.74 -1.84 -5.51
C ASP A 323 15.43 -3.35 -5.51
N LEU A 324 14.22 -3.75 -5.94
CA LEU A 324 13.89 -5.17 -6.07
C LEU A 324 14.75 -5.85 -7.14
N CYS A 325 15.06 -5.14 -8.22
CA CYS A 325 15.96 -5.66 -9.25
C CYS A 325 17.37 -5.84 -8.70
N TYR A 326 17.90 -4.82 -8.00
CA TYR A 326 19.24 -4.90 -7.44
C TYR A 326 19.35 -5.92 -6.31
N ASP A 327 18.26 -6.20 -5.57
CA ASP A 327 18.25 -7.31 -4.60
C ASP A 327 18.43 -8.66 -5.28
N VAL A 328 17.91 -8.87 -6.51
CA VAL A 328 18.23 -10.07 -7.30
C VAL A 328 19.72 -10.11 -7.63
N VAL A 329 20.28 -9.02 -8.16
CA VAL A 329 21.71 -8.94 -8.52
C VAL A 329 22.61 -9.25 -7.32
N GLN A 330 22.26 -8.75 -6.14
CA GLN A 330 23.01 -8.97 -4.90
C GLN A 330 22.81 -10.36 -4.30
N SER A 331 21.61 -10.93 -4.47
CA SER A 331 21.25 -12.20 -3.84
C SER A 331 21.57 -13.41 -4.69
N CYS A 332 21.83 -13.25 -5.98
CA CYS A 332 21.97 -14.37 -6.90
C CYS A 332 23.40 -14.61 -7.41
N PRO A 333 23.75 -15.86 -7.77
CA PRO A 333 25.05 -16.18 -8.36
C PRO A 333 25.32 -15.42 -9.67
N HIS A 334 26.56 -14.99 -9.87
CA HIS A 334 26.96 -14.23 -11.07
C HIS A 334 26.76 -15.00 -12.39
N PHE A 335 26.80 -16.34 -12.40
CA PHE A 335 26.61 -17.12 -13.64
C PHE A 335 25.22 -16.91 -14.28
N LEU A 336 24.23 -16.47 -13.51
CA LEU A 336 22.91 -16.12 -14.03
C LEU A 336 22.93 -14.88 -14.93
N GLN A 337 23.99 -14.08 -14.88
CA GLN A 337 24.17 -12.86 -15.67
C GLN A 337 22.97 -11.90 -15.56
N PHE A 338 22.25 -11.95 -14.44
CA PHE A 338 21.12 -11.07 -14.18
C PHE A 338 21.64 -9.64 -14.00
N SER A 339 21.07 -8.70 -14.74
CA SER A 339 21.49 -7.30 -14.72
C SER A 339 20.27 -6.38 -14.69
N CYS A 340 20.40 -5.29 -13.94
CA CYS A 340 19.38 -4.25 -13.87
C CYS A 340 19.60 -3.21 -14.96
N PRO A 341 18.52 -2.65 -15.54
CA PRO A 341 18.64 -1.58 -16.52
C PRO A 341 19.43 -0.38 -15.99
N ALA A 342 20.48 0.03 -16.71
CA ALA A 342 21.34 1.16 -16.35
C ALA A 342 20.69 2.54 -16.55
N LYS A 343 19.59 2.60 -17.32
CA LYS A 343 18.76 3.79 -17.52
C LYS A 343 17.32 3.43 -17.23
N ASN A 344 16.52 4.41 -16.82
CA ASN A 344 15.07 4.27 -16.80
C ASN A 344 14.60 3.90 -18.21
N MET A 345 14.32 2.62 -18.47
CA MET A 345 13.82 2.17 -19.76
C MET A 345 12.39 2.73 -19.97
N ALA A 346 12.26 4.02 -20.31
CA ALA A 346 10.99 4.69 -20.58
C ALA A 346 9.92 4.51 -19.47
N GLY A 347 10.29 4.73 -18.19
CA GLY A 347 9.32 4.68 -17.09
C GLY A 347 8.86 3.26 -16.72
N ASN A 348 9.79 2.30 -16.65
CA ASN A 348 9.47 0.93 -16.21
C ASN A 348 9.80 0.62 -14.74
N TYR A 349 10.64 1.45 -14.11
CA TYR A 349 10.99 1.35 -12.70
C TYR A 349 11.00 2.74 -12.07
N ALA A 350 10.79 2.79 -10.77
CA ALA A 350 11.02 3.97 -9.94
C ALA A 350 11.94 3.59 -8.78
N TRP A 351 12.58 4.59 -8.16
CA TRP A 351 13.50 4.38 -7.04
C TRP A 351 12.81 4.67 -5.72
N MET A 352 13.24 3.99 -4.65
CA MET A 352 12.93 4.45 -3.29
C MET A 352 13.64 5.79 -2.99
N ASN A 353 13.01 6.66 -2.21
CA ASN A 353 13.64 7.84 -1.61
C ASN A 353 13.72 7.65 -0.08
N MET A 354 14.54 8.48 0.58
CA MET A 354 14.73 8.45 2.04
C MET A 354 13.47 8.83 2.84
N GLU A 355 12.48 9.48 2.21
CA GLU A 355 11.29 10.04 2.88
C GLU A 355 10.01 9.21 2.69
N GLY A 356 9.99 8.21 1.79
CA GLY A 356 8.82 7.35 1.57
C GLY A 356 8.41 7.15 0.10
N TYR A 357 8.22 5.88 -0.24
CA TYR A 357 7.65 5.23 -1.43
C TYR A 357 7.30 6.11 -2.64
N LYS A 358 8.21 6.07 -3.61
CA LYS A 358 7.92 6.46 -5.00
C LYS A 358 7.58 5.26 -5.92
N CYS A 359 7.46 4.03 -5.39
CA CYS A 359 7.38 2.80 -6.19
C CYS A 359 6.65 1.62 -5.51
N ASN A 360 6.28 0.59 -6.30
CA ASN A 360 5.68 -0.68 -5.89
C ASN A 360 6.75 -1.63 -5.33
N GLY A 361 7.06 -1.46 -4.04
CA GLY A 361 8.01 -2.29 -3.30
C GLY A 361 7.31 -3.42 -2.57
N LEU A 362 7.44 -4.66 -3.06
CA LEU A 362 6.99 -5.84 -2.33
C LEU A 362 7.91 -6.08 -1.12
N GLY A 363 7.31 -6.39 0.04
CA GLY A 363 8.06 -6.61 1.29
C GLY A 363 8.66 -5.33 1.89
N LEU A 364 8.28 -4.16 1.36
CA LEU A 364 8.65 -2.84 1.83
C LEU A 364 7.35 -2.07 2.06
N VAL A 365 7.03 -1.70 3.31
CA VAL A 365 5.75 -1.04 3.61
C VAL A 365 5.85 0.47 3.78
N PRO A 366 4.88 1.23 3.21
CA PRO A 366 4.67 2.66 3.42
C PRO A 366 5.11 3.17 4.78
N LEU A 367 5.96 4.21 4.81
CA LEU A 367 5.85 5.18 5.88
C LEU A 367 4.47 5.82 5.69
N PRO A 368 3.61 5.83 6.71
CA PRO A 368 2.31 6.43 6.54
C PRO A 368 2.43 7.89 6.13
N SER A 369 1.81 8.22 4.99
CA SER A 369 1.45 9.58 4.61
C SER A 369 0.35 10.07 5.57
N GLY A 370 0.71 10.26 6.83
CA GLY A 370 -0.19 10.61 7.93
C GLY A 370 0.39 11.65 8.90
N ALA A 371 1.59 12.17 8.62
CA ALA A 371 2.13 13.35 9.29
C ALA A 371 2.54 14.43 8.28
N ALA A 372 1.82 14.54 7.16
CA ALA A 372 1.72 15.87 6.55
C ALA A 372 0.83 16.67 7.51
N SER A 373 1.45 17.38 8.47
CA SER A 373 0.75 18.46 9.13
C SER A 373 0.27 19.37 8.01
N ASP A 374 -1.03 19.42 7.79
CA ASP A 374 -1.63 20.38 6.86
C ASP A 374 -1.38 21.78 7.42
N LYS A 375 -0.17 22.28 7.17
CA LYS A 375 0.25 23.65 7.48
C LYS A 375 -0.25 24.64 6.43
N SER A 376 -1.16 24.22 5.54
CA SER A 376 -1.57 24.99 4.37
C SER A 376 -2.98 25.55 4.49
N ARG A 377 -3.52 25.78 5.70
CA ARG A 377 -4.82 26.45 5.82
C ARG A 377 -5.06 27.31 7.07
N MET A 378 -3.98 27.75 7.73
CA MET A 378 -4.06 28.70 8.85
C MET A 378 -3.25 29.98 8.59
N MET A 379 -3.29 30.51 7.36
CA MET A 379 -2.66 31.80 7.03
C MET A 379 -3.54 32.73 6.20
N GLU A 380 -4.87 32.70 6.39
CA GLU A 380 -5.76 33.72 5.78
C GLU A 380 -6.86 34.27 6.71
N VAL A 381 -6.98 33.83 7.96
CA VAL A 381 -8.01 34.34 8.90
C VAL A 381 -7.43 35.27 9.99
N VAL A 382 -6.11 35.36 10.14
CA VAL A 382 -5.49 36.23 11.17
C VAL A 382 -5.35 37.69 10.71
N ALA A 383 -5.41 37.98 9.40
CA ALA A 383 -5.25 39.35 8.89
C ALA A 383 -6.48 40.26 9.10
N VAL A 384 -7.67 39.71 9.36
CA VAL A 384 -8.90 40.53 9.48
C VAL A 384 -9.17 40.97 10.94
N VAL A 385 -8.60 40.30 11.94
CA VAL A 385 -8.87 40.62 13.36
C VAL A 385 -7.96 41.73 13.89
N VAL A 386 -6.75 41.92 13.32
CA VAL A 386 -5.79 42.93 13.82
C VAL A 386 -6.11 44.34 13.29
N VAL A 387 -6.77 44.48 12.14
CA VAL A 387 -7.15 45.80 11.60
C VAL A 387 -8.41 46.37 12.29
N GLY A 388 -9.28 45.52 12.83
CA GLY A 388 -10.51 45.96 13.52
C GLY A 388 -10.30 46.55 14.91
N VAL A 389 -9.20 46.24 15.59
CA VAL A 389 -8.93 46.71 16.97
C VAL A 389 -8.16 48.04 16.99
N VAL A 390 -7.42 48.38 15.91
CA VAL A 390 -6.66 49.64 15.84
C VAL A 390 -7.53 50.83 15.43
N ILE A 391 -8.70 50.61 14.79
CA ILE A 391 -9.62 51.68 14.37
C ILE A 391 -10.58 52.12 15.50
N LEU A 392 -10.60 51.43 16.66
CA LEU A 392 -11.41 51.82 17.82
C LEU A 392 -10.62 52.52 18.94
N LEU A 393 -9.36 52.89 18.69
CA LEU A 393 -8.51 53.61 19.66
C LEU A 393 -7.76 54.81 19.05
N PHE A 394 -8.36 55.51 18.09
CA PHE A 394 -8.01 56.89 17.72
C PHE A 394 -9.26 57.72 17.44
#